data_AF-A0A9P4K6U8-F1
#
_entry.id   AF-A0A9P4K6U8-F1
#
_cell.length_a   1.000
_cell.length_b   1.000
_cell.length_c   1.000
_cell.angle_alpha   90.00
_cell.angle_beta   90.00
_cell.angle_gamma   90.00
#
_symmetry.space_group_name_H-M   'P 1'
#
loop_
_entity.id
_entity.type
_entity.pdbx_description
1 polymer ?
#
loop_
_entity_poly.entity_id
_entity_poly.type
_entity_poly.pdbx_seq_one_letter_code
_entity_poly.pdbx_strand_id
1 'polypeptide(L)'
;MEKHAYGFIELTLKDGTTIDFQPLFHKLSLDIASDFLFGRSTNVLNQHKDDKAVEEFVKAFENCISPHECDIVKKFGALREFPPDSQFKRFVKTTCATPNKEPYSKPHCYSFLTESLSQTSDREQIGSEPMNIIVPGYDTTASLLTNLIWQLSREPKILARPRQGMHEHVGEDVPTYEQLKDMPYLKAVINEIQRLYPIVPSDSRQAAQDIVLPRAGSDGNAQTFPPPPRAYTSDTLKRKWVK
;
A
#
# COMPACT_ATOMS: atom_id res chain seq x y z
N MET A 1 15.26 -1.78 -5.16
CA MET A 1 14.25 -1.02 -5.92
C MET A 1 14.50 -1.08 -7.43
N GLU A 2 15.69 -0.71 -7.92
CA GLU A 2 16.04 -0.73 -9.37
C GLU A 2 15.76 -2.08 -10.05
N LYS A 3 16.15 -3.20 -9.44
CA LYS A 3 15.89 -4.57 -9.97
C LYS A 3 14.42 -4.82 -10.34
N HIS A 4 13.48 -4.24 -9.59
CA HIS A 4 12.04 -4.46 -9.79
C HIS A 4 11.51 -3.59 -10.92
N ALA A 5 12.02 -2.37 -11.05
CA ALA A 5 11.70 -1.48 -12.16
C ALA A 5 12.19 -2.08 -13.50
N TYR A 6 13.41 -2.64 -13.53
CA TYR A 6 13.92 -3.32 -14.72
C TYR A 6 13.10 -4.56 -15.08
N GLY A 7 12.76 -5.41 -14.10
CA GLY A 7 11.89 -6.56 -14.33
C GLY A 7 10.53 -6.17 -14.90
N PHE A 8 9.96 -5.05 -14.44
CA PHE A 8 8.72 -4.51 -14.99
C PHE A 8 8.87 -4.03 -16.44
N ILE A 9 9.96 -3.33 -16.74
CA ILE A 9 10.25 -2.83 -18.10
C ILE A 9 10.44 -4.00 -19.07
N GLU A 10 11.20 -5.04 -18.70
CA GLU A 10 11.41 -6.23 -19.54
C GLU A 10 10.10 -6.99 -19.84
N LEU A 11 9.15 -6.99 -18.91
CA LEU A 11 7.84 -7.61 -19.13
C LEU A 11 6.93 -6.76 -20.02
N THR A 12 7.06 -5.44 -19.97
CA THR A 12 6.20 -4.51 -20.71
C THR A 12 6.69 -4.21 -22.13
N LEU A 13 7.99 -4.42 -22.41
CA LEU A 13 8.59 -4.21 -23.74
C LEU A 13 8.36 -5.37 -24.73
N LYS A 14 7.50 -6.34 -24.42
CA LYS A 14 7.22 -7.47 -25.31
C LYS A 14 6.20 -7.11 -26.40
N ASP A 15 6.69 -6.96 -27.62
CA ASP A 15 6.01 -6.96 -28.92
C ASP A 15 4.53 -6.60 -28.94
N GLY A 16 4.19 -5.35 -29.27
CA GLY A 16 2.91 -4.91 -29.87
C GLY A 16 1.59 -5.36 -29.22
N THR A 17 1.65 -6.01 -28.06
CA THR A 17 0.52 -6.69 -27.43
C THR A 17 -0.18 -5.73 -26.49
N THR A 18 -1.49 -5.94 -26.33
CA THR A 18 -2.26 -5.21 -25.31
C THR A 18 -1.92 -5.79 -23.95
N ILE A 19 -1.44 -4.94 -23.05
CA ILE A 19 -1.03 -5.32 -21.70
C ILE A 19 -1.97 -4.66 -20.70
N ASP A 20 -2.47 -5.45 -19.74
CA ASP A 20 -3.16 -4.92 -18.58
C ASP A 20 -2.14 -4.52 -17.51
N PHE A 21 -2.04 -3.22 -17.26
CA PHE A 21 -1.06 -2.65 -16.34
C PHE A 21 -1.45 -2.78 -14.87
N GLN A 22 -2.75 -2.84 -14.55
CA GLN A 22 -3.21 -2.85 -13.15
C GLN A 22 -2.64 -4.04 -12.35
N PRO A 23 -2.79 -5.31 -12.79
CA PRO A 23 -2.23 -6.45 -12.06
C PRO A 23 -0.70 -6.43 -12.04
N LEU A 24 -0.04 -5.83 -13.03
CA LEU A 24 1.42 -5.69 -13.05
C LEU A 24 1.90 -4.67 -12.02
N PHE A 25 1.19 -3.54 -11.87
CA PHE A 25 1.52 -2.54 -10.85
C PHE A 25 1.28 -3.04 -9.44
N HIS A 26 0.24 -3.85 -9.21
CA HIS A 26 0.04 -4.53 -7.93
C HIS A 26 1.22 -5.48 -7.61
N LYS A 27 1.63 -6.30 -8.57
CA LYS A 27 2.79 -7.20 -8.40
C LYS A 27 4.09 -6.44 -8.14
N LEU A 28 4.32 -5.35 -8.89
CA LEU A 28 5.47 -4.48 -8.70
C LEU A 28 5.46 -3.84 -7.30
N SER A 29 4.31 -3.32 -6.87
CA SER A 29 4.17 -2.67 -5.56
C SER A 29 4.42 -3.67 -4.42
N LEU A 30 3.91 -4.90 -4.56
CA LEU A 30 4.14 -5.98 -3.59
C LEU A 30 5.62 -6.38 -3.51
N ASP A 31 6.31 -6.51 -4.64
CA ASP A 31 7.72 -6.88 -4.70
C ASP A 31 8.61 -5.77 -4.12
N ILE A 32 8.30 -4.49 -4.37
CA ILE A 32 9.02 -3.35 -3.78
C ILE A 32 8.80 -3.31 -2.26
N ALA A 33 7.55 -3.39 -1.82
CA ALA A 33 7.22 -3.33 -0.40
C ALA A 33 7.82 -4.50 0.38
N SER A 34 7.77 -5.71 -0.19
CA SER A 34 8.33 -6.91 0.45
C SER A 34 9.85 -6.85 0.53
N ASP A 35 10.53 -6.37 -0.52
CA ASP A 35 11.99 -6.19 -0.51
C ASP A 35 12.43 -5.17 0.54
N PHE A 36 11.67 -4.08 0.71
CA PHE A 36 11.93 -3.06 1.73
C PHE A 36 11.67 -3.55 3.15
N LEU A 37 10.55 -4.24 3.38
CA LEU A 37 10.11 -4.63 4.71
C LEU A 37 10.84 -5.85 5.24
N PHE A 38 11.00 -6.87 4.40
CA PHE A 38 11.56 -8.17 4.78
C PHE A 38 13.03 -8.33 4.38
N GLY A 39 13.60 -7.39 3.60
CA GLY A 39 14.91 -7.55 2.97
C GLY A 39 14.93 -8.63 1.87
N ARG A 40 13.76 -9.17 1.51
CA ARG A 40 13.57 -10.22 0.51
C ARG A 40 12.31 -9.93 -0.31
N SER A 41 12.51 -9.75 -1.61
CA SER A 41 11.40 -9.68 -2.56
C SER A 41 10.69 -11.01 -2.74
N THR A 42 9.36 -10.95 -2.85
CA THR A 42 8.48 -12.05 -3.27
C THR A 42 8.69 -12.45 -4.73
N ASN A 43 9.20 -11.54 -5.58
CA ASN A 43 9.42 -11.73 -7.02
C ASN A 43 8.17 -12.24 -7.78
N VAL A 44 6.98 -11.80 -7.36
CA VAL A 44 5.70 -12.14 -7.98
C VAL A 44 5.63 -11.62 -9.42
N LEU A 45 6.32 -10.52 -9.71
CA LEU A 45 6.34 -9.91 -11.02
C LEU A 45 6.95 -10.83 -12.10
N ASN A 46 8.05 -11.51 -11.78
CA ASN A 46 8.80 -12.32 -12.75
C ASN A 46 8.27 -13.76 -12.93
N GLN A 47 7.17 -14.13 -12.25
CA GLN A 47 6.49 -15.45 -12.33
C GLN A 47 7.38 -16.70 -12.09
N HIS A 48 8.65 -16.54 -11.70
CA HIS A 48 9.67 -17.58 -11.89
C HIS A 48 10.13 -18.32 -10.62
N LYS A 49 9.39 -18.28 -9.52
CA LYS A 49 9.73 -19.13 -8.36
C LYS A 49 8.50 -19.76 -7.71
N ASP A 50 8.47 -21.10 -7.76
CA ASP A 50 7.61 -21.98 -6.95
C ASP A 50 8.01 -21.94 -5.46
N ASP A 51 8.12 -20.75 -4.88
CA ASP A 51 8.35 -20.61 -3.45
C ASP A 51 7.00 -20.65 -2.75
N LYS A 52 6.64 -21.85 -2.25
CA LYS A 52 5.38 -22.08 -1.54
C LYS A 52 5.16 -21.10 -0.40
N ALA A 53 6.23 -20.59 0.22
CA ALA A 53 6.14 -19.59 1.27
C ALA A 53 5.66 -18.22 0.74
N VAL A 54 6.10 -17.83 -0.45
CA VAL A 54 5.64 -16.60 -1.12
C VAL A 54 4.19 -16.76 -1.57
N GLU A 55 3.82 -17.90 -2.13
CA GLU A 55 2.44 -18.16 -2.54
C GLU A 55 1.47 -18.16 -1.34
N GLU A 56 1.87 -18.76 -0.21
CA GLU A 56 1.10 -18.72 1.04
C GLU A 56 0.99 -17.28 1.58
N PHE A 57 2.06 -16.50 1.50
CA PHE A 57 2.06 -15.09 1.88
C PHE A 57 1.12 -14.25 1.03
N VAL A 58 1.20 -14.36 -0.31
CA VAL A 58 0.34 -13.63 -1.25
C VAL A 58 -1.13 -13.97 -1.02
N LYS A 59 -1.46 -15.27 -0.93
CA LYS A 59 -2.83 -15.73 -0.64
C LYS A 59 -3.36 -15.18 0.67
N ALA A 60 -2.54 -15.20 1.72
CA ALA A 60 -2.95 -14.68 3.01
C ALA A 60 -3.10 -13.15 3.00
N PHE A 61 -2.25 -12.44 2.27
CA PHE A 61 -2.32 -11.00 2.08
C PHE A 61 -3.58 -10.58 1.30
N GLU A 62 -3.88 -11.26 0.20
CA GLU A 62 -5.11 -11.08 -0.58
C GLU A 62 -6.37 -11.33 0.28
N ASN A 63 -6.35 -12.36 1.13
CA ASN A 63 -7.44 -12.63 2.07
C ASN A 63 -7.63 -11.49 3.10
N CYS A 64 -6.56 -10.78 3.47
CA CYS A 64 -6.64 -9.65 4.40
C CYS A 64 -7.24 -8.41 3.73
N ILE A 65 -6.85 -8.13 2.47
CA ILE A 65 -7.25 -6.91 1.75
C ILE A 65 -8.63 -7.03 1.12
N SER A 66 -8.97 -8.22 0.59
CA SER A 66 -10.24 -8.50 -0.07
C SER A 66 -11.04 -9.54 0.72
N PRO A 67 -11.45 -9.23 1.96
CA PRO A 67 -12.16 -10.17 2.82
C PRO A 67 -13.46 -10.68 2.19
N HIS A 68 -14.07 -9.91 1.29
CA HIS A 68 -15.32 -10.28 0.59
C HIS A 68 -15.14 -11.37 -0.47
N GLU A 69 -13.92 -11.57 -0.98
CA GLU A 69 -13.63 -12.61 -1.98
C GLU A 69 -13.33 -13.97 -1.34
N CYS A 70 -13.01 -13.99 -0.04
CA CYS A 70 -12.79 -15.22 0.72
C CYS A 70 -14.00 -16.17 0.61
N ASP A 71 -13.74 -17.44 0.31
CA ASP A 71 -14.77 -18.49 0.22
C ASP A 71 -15.63 -18.62 1.49
N ILE A 72 -15.08 -18.20 2.63
CA ILE A 72 -15.78 -18.15 3.93
C ILE A 72 -16.85 -17.05 3.94
N VAL A 73 -16.58 -15.89 3.33
CA VAL A 73 -17.54 -14.77 3.23
C VAL A 73 -18.63 -15.08 2.20
N LYS A 74 -18.26 -15.74 1.09
CA LYS A 74 -19.24 -16.27 0.12
C LYS A 74 -20.18 -17.30 0.75
N LYS A 75 -19.71 -18.10 1.73
CA LYS A 75 -20.51 -19.14 2.40
C LYS A 75 -21.31 -18.66 3.60
N PHE A 76 -20.84 -17.66 4.35
CA PHE A 76 -21.45 -17.27 5.64
C PHE A 76 -22.01 -15.84 5.72
N GLY A 77 -21.81 -14.99 4.70
CA GLY A 77 -22.42 -13.65 4.67
C GLY A 77 -22.12 -12.81 5.93
N ALA A 78 -23.13 -12.11 6.46
CA ALA A 78 -23.03 -11.23 7.63
C ALA A 78 -22.60 -11.92 8.95
N LEU A 79 -22.58 -13.26 9.01
CA LEU A 79 -22.14 -14.02 10.19
C LEU A 79 -20.60 -14.05 10.37
N ARG A 80 -19.83 -13.39 9.49
CA ARG A 80 -18.37 -13.24 9.60
C ARG A 80 -17.90 -12.57 10.91
N GLU A 81 -18.72 -11.75 11.56
CA GLU A 81 -18.33 -11.09 12.82
C GLU A 81 -18.12 -12.06 13.99
N PHE A 82 -18.60 -13.32 13.89
CA PHE A 82 -18.56 -14.29 14.99
C PHE A 82 -17.37 -15.25 15.01
N PRO A 83 -16.91 -15.86 13.89
CA PRO A 83 -15.75 -16.74 13.93
C PRO A 83 -14.45 -15.95 13.78
N PRO A 84 -13.49 -16.06 14.71
CA PRO A 84 -12.16 -15.51 14.53
C PRO A 84 -11.52 -16.19 13.31
N ASP A 85 -11.08 -15.40 12.33
CA ASP A 85 -10.45 -15.94 11.13
C ASP A 85 -9.17 -16.70 11.52
N SER A 86 -9.28 -18.03 11.46
CA SER A 86 -8.18 -18.93 11.79
C SER A 86 -7.04 -18.80 10.79
N GLN A 87 -7.33 -18.33 9.56
CA GLN A 87 -6.31 -18.03 8.57
C GLN A 87 -5.57 -16.73 8.88
N PHE A 88 -6.25 -15.67 9.33
CA PHE A 88 -5.58 -14.44 9.77
C PHE A 88 -4.65 -14.70 10.96
N LYS A 89 -5.11 -15.48 11.96
CA LYS A 89 -4.25 -15.89 13.08
C LYS A 89 -3.09 -16.78 12.64
N ARG A 90 -3.31 -17.68 11.66
CA ARG A 90 -2.26 -18.51 11.07
C ARG A 90 -1.26 -17.68 10.29
N PHE A 91 -1.70 -16.66 9.57
CA PHE A 91 -0.88 -15.71 8.84
C PHE A 91 0.00 -14.87 9.77
N VAL A 92 -0.60 -14.22 10.78
CA VAL A 92 0.18 -13.52 11.82
C VAL A 92 1.20 -14.48 12.42
N LYS A 93 0.79 -15.73 12.74
CA LYS A 93 1.73 -16.73 13.25
C LYS A 93 2.83 -17.10 12.26
N THR A 94 2.56 -17.24 10.96
CA THR A 94 3.55 -17.56 9.93
C THR A 94 4.52 -16.40 9.68
N THR A 95 4.00 -15.17 9.55
CA THR A 95 4.80 -13.94 9.35
C THR A 95 5.61 -13.60 10.61
N CYS A 96 5.05 -13.77 11.82
CA CYS A 96 5.75 -13.70 13.11
C CYS A 96 6.64 -14.92 13.40
N ALA A 97 6.56 -16.02 12.65
CA ALA A 97 7.33 -17.25 12.88
C ALA A 97 8.67 -17.30 12.15
N THR A 98 8.98 -16.31 11.34
CA THR A 98 10.33 -16.12 10.78
C THR A 98 10.86 -14.77 11.26
N PRO A 99 11.86 -14.80 12.17
CA PRO A 99 13.22 -15.01 11.69
C PRO A 99 13.97 -15.98 12.60
N ASN A 100 13.83 -17.28 12.36
CA ASN A 100 14.79 -18.24 12.86
C ASN A 100 15.50 -18.87 11.65
N LYS A 101 16.48 -18.13 11.14
CA LYS A 101 17.68 -18.60 10.43
C LYS A 101 18.43 -17.39 9.87
N GLU A 102 19.35 -16.93 10.71
CA GLU A 102 20.47 -16.03 10.45
C GLU A 102 20.18 -14.66 9.83
N PRO A 103 20.76 -13.58 10.39
CA PRO A 103 20.76 -12.29 9.72
C PRO A 103 21.58 -12.44 8.44
N TYR A 104 20.90 -12.59 7.30
CA TYR A 104 21.54 -12.41 6.00
C TYR A 104 21.82 -10.91 5.82
N SER A 105 22.90 -10.47 6.45
CA SER A 105 23.56 -9.21 6.15
C SER A 105 24.07 -9.29 4.71
N LYS A 106 23.27 -8.83 3.76
CA LYS A 106 23.87 -8.16 2.61
C LYS A 106 24.29 -6.78 3.12
N PRO A 107 25.57 -6.37 3.00
CA PRO A 107 26.09 -5.13 3.58
C PRO A 107 25.43 -3.83 3.07
N HIS A 108 24.47 -3.93 2.15
CA HIS A 108 23.77 -2.79 1.54
C HIS A 108 22.24 -2.94 1.48
N CYS A 109 21.63 -3.91 2.19
CA CYS A 109 20.18 -4.13 2.13
C CYS A 109 19.54 -3.81 3.48
N TYR A 110 19.01 -2.59 3.60
CA TYR A 110 18.18 -2.17 4.72
C TYR A 110 16.92 -3.05 4.78
N SER A 111 16.63 -3.59 5.95
CA SER A 111 15.41 -4.34 6.23
C SER A 111 14.74 -3.72 7.44
N PHE A 112 13.54 -3.18 7.25
CA PHE A 112 12.76 -2.53 8.31
C PHE A 112 12.52 -3.49 9.48
N LEU A 113 12.33 -4.78 9.20
CA LEU A 113 12.18 -5.79 10.25
C LEU A 113 13.42 -5.95 11.12
N THR A 114 14.61 -5.92 10.54
CA THR A 114 15.85 -6.04 11.29
C THR A 114 16.03 -4.85 12.24
N GLU A 115 15.61 -3.66 11.81
CA GLU A 115 15.61 -2.47 12.65
C GLU A 115 14.55 -2.54 13.75
N SER A 116 13.33 -2.99 13.42
CA SER A 116 12.24 -3.12 14.41
C SER A 116 12.58 -4.16 15.50
N LEU A 117 13.27 -5.25 15.12
CA LEU A 117 13.83 -6.24 16.05
C LEU A 117 14.90 -5.67 16.98
N SER A 118 15.57 -4.58 16.60
CA SER A 118 16.57 -3.90 17.45
C SER A 118 15.89 -3.10 18.56
N GLN A 119 14.68 -2.59 18.31
CA GLN A 119 13.97 -1.67 19.19
C GLN A 119 12.98 -2.35 20.14
N THR A 120 12.37 -3.47 19.73
CA THR A 120 11.29 -4.13 20.47
C THR A 120 11.40 -5.66 20.43
N SER A 121 11.08 -6.32 21.55
CA SER A 121 11.07 -7.79 21.67
C SER A 121 9.68 -8.43 21.63
N ASP A 122 8.61 -7.62 21.54
CA ASP A 122 7.24 -8.12 21.44
C ASP A 122 6.95 -8.67 20.03
N ARG A 123 6.72 -9.98 19.98
CA ARG A 123 6.52 -10.75 18.75
C ARG A 123 5.24 -10.37 18.00
N GLU A 124 4.20 -9.94 18.70
CA GLU A 124 2.95 -9.51 18.05
C GLU A 124 3.16 -8.15 17.36
N GLN A 125 3.85 -7.22 18.03
CA GLN A 125 4.21 -5.93 17.45
C GLN A 125 5.09 -6.10 16.21
N ILE A 126 6.16 -6.91 16.29
CA ILE A 126 7.09 -7.17 15.18
C ILE A 126 6.37 -7.68 13.92
N GLY A 127 5.33 -8.51 14.05
CA GLY A 127 4.59 -8.99 12.89
C GLY A 127 3.50 -8.05 12.39
N SER A 128 2.88 -7.28 13.29
CA SER A 128 1.83 -6.33 12.93
C SER A 128 2.36 -5.06 12.25
N GLU A 129 3.57 -4.63 12.59
CA GLU A 129 4.14 -3.36 12.13
C GLU A 129 4.44 -3.34 10.62
N PRO A 130 5.07 -4.38 10.02
CA PRO A 130 5.21 -4.46 8.57
C PRO A 130 3.86 -4.53 7.84
N MET A 131 2.85 -5.15 8.46
CA MET A 131 1.52 -5.27 7.88
C MET A 131 0.83 -3.91 7.77
N ASN A 132 1.01 -3.05 8.78
CA ASN A 132 0.51 -1.68 8.77
C ASN A 132 1.13 -0.83 7.63
N ILE A 133 2.32 -1.20 7.14
CA ILE A 133 3.00 -0.49 6.05
C ILE A 133 2.63 -1.07 4.68
N ILE A 134 2.63 -2.40 4.54
CA ILE A 134 2.44 -3.07 3.25
C ILE A 134 1.00 -2.98 2.74
N VAL A 135 0.01 -3.06 3.64
CA VAL A 135 -1.41 -3.04 3.26
C VAL A 135 -1.79 -1.71 2.57
N PRO A 136 -1.49 -0.53 3.16
CA PRO A 136 -1.71 0.73 2.45
C PRO A 136 -0.84 0.87 1.21
N GLY A 137 0.45 0.53 1.31
CA GLY A 137 1.42 0.77 0.23
C GLY A 137 1.19 -0.05 -1.05
N TYR A 138 0.54 -1.21 -0.94
CA TYR A 138 0.27 -2.11 -2.06
C TYR A 138 -0.76 -1.55 -3.05
N ASP A 139 -1.98 -1.29 -2.59
CA ASP A 139 -3.09 -0.97 -3.49
C ASP A 139 -3.07 0.50 -3.89
N THR A 140 -2.67 1.39 -2.97
CA THR A 140 -2.68 2.83 -3.26
C THR A 140 -1.65 3.21 -4.32
N THR A 141 -0.46 2.60 -4.25
CA THR A 141 0.63 2.87 -5.20
C THR A 141 0.29 2.31 -6.57
N ALA A 142 -0.24 1.09 -6.64
CA ALA A 142 -0.65 0.49 -7.90
C ALA A 142 -1.77 1.28 -8.60
N SER A 143 -2.75 1.75 -7.82
CA SER A 143 -3.83 2.60 -8.31
C SER A 143 -3.33 3.95 -8.81
N LEU A 144 -2.37 4.59 -8.11
CA LEU A 144 -1.73 5.83 -8.55
C LEU A 144 -1.07 5.65 -9.92
N LEU A 145 -0.23 4.62 -10.07
CA LEU A 145 0.52 4.35 -11.29
C LEU A 145 -0.41 4.01 -12.45
N THR A 146 -1.47 3.25 -12.19
CA THR A 146 -2.50 2.93 -13.17
C THR A 146 -3.17 4.20 -13.70
N ASN A 147 -3.63 5.08 -12.80
CA ASN A 147 -4.26 6.35 -13.19
C ASN A 147 -3.28 7.28 -13.92
N LEU A 148 -2.02 7.31 -13.51
CA LEU A 148 -0.97 8.10 -14.14
C LEU A 148 -0.73 7.66 -15.59
N ILE A 149 -0.49 6.36 -15.83
CA ILE A 149 -0.28 5.84 -17.19
C ILE A 149 -1.53 5.99 -18.03
N TRP A 150 -2.71 5.73 -17.46
CA TRP A 150 -3.97 5.89 -18.17
C TRP A 150 -4.17 7.34 -18.65
N GLN A 151 -3.88 8.34 -17.82
CA GLN A 151 -3.98 9.74 -18.25
C GLN A 151 -2.87 10.15 -19.22
N LEU A 152 -1.62 9.78 -18.95
CA LEU A 152 -0.49 10.13 -19.81
C LEU A 152 -0.60 9.52 -21.21
N SER A 153 -1.18 8.33 -21.35
CA SER A 153 -1.42 7.69 -22.64
C SER A 153 -2.43 8.45 -23.52
N ARG A 154 -3.33 9.22 -22.89
CA ARG A 154 -4.36 10.02 -23.58
C ARG A 154 -3.91 11.44 -23.89
N GLU A 155 -2.94 11.94 -23.14
CA GLU A 155 -2.42 13.31 -23.24
C GLU A 155 -0.92 13.33 -23.61
N PRO A 156 -0.56 12.96 -24.86
CA PRO A 156 0.85 12.85 -25.26
C PRO A 156 1.61 14.17 -25.18
N LYS A 157 0.91 15.31 -25.27
CA LYS A 157 1.50 16.65 -25.09
C LYS A 157 2.00 16.86 -23.66
N ILE A 158 1.26 16.35 -22.67
CA ILE A 158 1.63 16.43 -21.25
C ILE A 158 2.81 15.50 -20.97
N LEU A 159 2.86 14.32 -21.61
CA LEU A 159 3.95 13.35 -21.49
C LEU A 159 5.28 13.83 -22.11
N ALA A 160 5.23 14.62 -23.19
CA ALA A 160 6.43 15.09 -23.89
C ALA A 160 7.38 15.89 -22.98
N ARG A 161 6.83 16.77 -22.14
CA ARG A 161 7.59 17.66 -21.26
C ARG A 161 8.37 16.94 -20.15
N PRO A 162 7.80 16.04 -19.33
CA PRO A 162 8.56 15.30 -18.33
C PRO A 162 9.56 14.34 -18.98
N ARG A 163 9.25 13.79 -20.16
CA ARG A 163 10.19 12.94 -20.90
C ARG A 163 11.42 13.72 -21.37
N GLN A 164 11.22 14.92 -21.90
CA GLN A 164 12.31 15.83 -22.25
C GLN A 164 13.13 16.22 -21.01
N GLY A 165 12.46 16.59 -19.91
CA GLY A 165 13.14 16.92 -18.65
C GLY A 165 13.96 15.76 -18.09
N MET A 166 13.46 14.52 -18.20
CA MET A 166 14.23 13.31 -17.86
C MET A 166 15.45 13.16 -18.75
N HIS A 167 15.31 13.26 -20.07
CA HIS A 167 16.42 13.13 -21.00
C HIS A 167 17.50 14.21 -20.79
N GLU A 168 17.11 15.45 -20.48
CA GLU A 168 18.04 16.56 -20.23
C GLU A 168 18.74 16.46 -18.87
N HIS A 169 18.04 16.01 -17.82
CA HIS A 169 18.56 16.02 -16.44
C HIS A 169 19.24 14.70 -16.02
N VAL A 170 18.79 13.57 -16.57
CA VAL A 170 19.27 12.23 -16.24
C VAL A 170 20.11 11.63 -17.38
N GLY A 171 19.72 11.86 -18.63
CA GLY A 171 20.33 11.19 -19.79
C GLY A 171 19.84 9.75 -19.97
N GLU A 172 20.73 8.87 -20.42
CA GLU A 172 20.46 7.43 -20.66
C GLU A 172 20.78 6.56 -19.42
N ASP A 173 21.31 7.16 -18.36
CA ASP A 173 21.68 6.45 -17.12
C ASP A 173 20.47 6.24 -16.18
N VAL A 174 20.65 5.40 -15.16
CA VAL A 174 19.65 5.20 -14.12
C VAL A 174 19.49 6.47 -13.29
N PRO A 175 18.26 7.01 -13.12
CA PRO A 175 18.05 8.21 -12.35
C PRO A 175 18.38 8.00 -10.87
N THR A 176 19.20 8.87 -10.31
CA THR A 176 19.46 8.93 -8.87
C THR A 176 18.29 9.57 -8.13
N TYR A 177 18.19 9.30 -6.82
CA TYR A 177 17.13 9.88 -5.98
C TYR A 177 17.14 11.42 -6.00
N GLU A 178 18.31 12.05 -5.98
CA GLU A 178 18.44 13.51 -6.02
C GLU A 178 17.93 14.08 -7.35
N GLN A 179 18.27 13.45 -8.48
CA GLN A 179 17.77 13.85 -9.80
C GLN A 179 16.25 13.73 -9.90
N LEU A 180 15.65 12.65 -9.38
CA LEU A 180 14.19 12.48 -9.37
C LEU A 180 13.50 13.53 -8.50
N LYS A 181 14.12 13.92 -7.38
CA LYS A 181 13.61 14.96 -6.48
C LYS A 181 13.59 16.33 -7.16
N ASP A 182 14.55 16.59 -8.04
CA ASP A 182 14.70 17.86 -8.76
C ASP A 182 13.85 17.94 -10.06
N MET A 183 12.80 17.12 -10.17
CA MET A 183 11.83 17.16 -11.29
C MET A 183 10.49 17.80 -10.88
N PRO A 184 10.37 19.13 -10.79
CA PRO A 184 9.15 19.79 -10.30
C PRO A 184 7.93 19.56 -11.19
N TYR A 185 8.13 19.43 -12.51
CA TYR A 185 7.02 19.18 -13.43
C TYR A 185 6.46 17.77 -13.28
N LEU A 186 7.30 16.75 -13.12
CA LEU A 186 6.84 15.38 -12.87
C LEU A 186 6.04 15.30 -11.57
N LYS A 187 6.52 15.98 -10.52
CA LYS A 187 5.79 16.11 -9.25
C LYS A 187 4.43 16.81 -9.42
N ALA A 188 4.37 17.87 -10.22
CA ALA A 188 3.12 18.55 -10.53
C ALA A 188 2.12 17.64 -11.26
N VAL A 189 2.58 16.80 -12.21
CA VAL A 189 1.73 15.81 -12.88
C VAL A 189 1.19 14.80 -11.89
N ILE A 190 2.03 14.22 -11.02
CA ILE A 190 1.58 13.26 -10.00
C ILE A 190 0.53 13.89 -9.07
N ASN A 191 0.76 15.14 -8.64
CA ASN A 191 -0.21 15.86 -7.80
C ASN A 191 -1.54 16.11 -8.52
N GLU A 192 -1.50 16.44 -9.82
CA GLU A 192 -2.72 16.65 -10.60
C GLU A 192 -3.51 15.34 -10.79
N ILE A 193 -2.82 14.21 -10.97
CA ILE A 193 -3.46 12.89 -10.99
C ILE A 193 -4.15 12.61 -9.65
N GLN A 194 -3.49 12.87 -8.52
CA GLN A 194 -4.12 12.70 -7.20
C GLN A 194 -5.27 13.68 -6.95
N ARG A 195 -5.26 14.87 -7.57
CA ARG A 195 -6.36 15.83 -7.52
C ARG A 195 -7.59 15.33 -8.30
N LEU A 196 -7.37 14.71 -9.45
CA LEU A 196 -8.44 14.18 -10.31
C LEU A 196 -8.96 12.81 -9.84
N TYR A 197 -8.04 11.94 -9.41
CA TYR A 197 -8.29 10.57 -8.97
C TYR A 197 -7.66 10.35 -7.59
N PRO A 198 -8.28 10.90 -6.52
CA PRO A 198 -7.79 10.70 -5.17
C PRO A 198 -7.92 9.22 -4.80
N ILE A 199 -6.79 8.58 -4.52
CA ILE A 199 -6.72 7.15 -4.17
C ILE A 199 -7.38 6.88 -2.81
N VAL A 200 -7.29 7.85 -1.91
CA VAL A 200 -8.00 7.85 -0.62
C VAL A 200 -8.95 9.05 -0.63
N PRO A 201 -10.18 8.90 -1.15
CA PRO A 201 -11.10 10.01 -1.38
C PRO A 201 -11.74 10.55 -0.10
N SER A 202 -11.76 9.75 0.96
CA SER A 202 -12.39 10.10 2.22
C SER A 202 -11.56 9.60 3.39
N ASP A 203 -11.36 10.48 4.36
CA ASP A 203 -10.79 10.13 5.64
C ASP A 203 -11.78 10.55 6.73
N SER A 204 -12.19 9.60 7.57
CA SER A 204 -13.25 9.82 8.55
C SER A 204 -12.66 10.14 9.92
N ARG A 205 -13.34 11.01 10.67
CA ARG A 205 -12.97 11.36 12.05
C ARG A 205 -14.19 11.22 12.93
N GLN A 206 -13.97 10.74 14.14
CA GLN A 206 -14.97 10.68 15.19
C GLN A 206 -14.53 11.56 16.36
N ALA A 207 -15.43 12.41 16.83
CA ALA A 207 -15.18 13.21 18.02
C ALA A 207 -15.12 12.29 19.25
N ALA A 208 -13.99 12.32 19.96
CA ALA A 208 -13.83 11.54 21.19
C ALA A 208 -14.69 12.08 22.34
N GLN A 209 -14.97 13.38 22.31
CA GLN A 209 -15.82 14.10 23.25
C GLN A 209 -16.61 15.15 22.47
N ASP A 210 -17.71 15.63 23.04
CA ASP A 210 -18.51 16.67 22.44
C ASP A 210 -17.66 17.93 22.23
N ILE A 211 -17.52 18.35 20.97
CA ILE A 211 -16.68 19.47 20.58
C ILE A 211 -17.45 20.37 19.63
N VAL A 212 -17.29 21.68 19.80
CA VAL A 212 -17.84 22.68 18.88
C VAL A 212 -16.82 22.93 17.77
N LEU A 213 -17.17 22.60 16.53
CA LEU A 213 -16.29 22.86 15.39
C LEU A 213 -16.28 24.36 15.05
N PRO A 214 -15.10 25.00 14.92
CA PRO A 214 -15.03 26.38 14.47
C PRO A 214 -15.50 26.47 13.02
N ARG A 215 -16.26 27.52 12.69
CA ARG A 215 -16.64 27.78 11.31
C ARG A 215 -15.40 28.18 10.52
N ALA A 216 -15.09 27.44 9.46
CA ALA A 216 -13.99 27.80 8.56
C ALA A 216 -14.25 29.18 7.92
N GLY A 217 -13.29 30.10 8.08
CA GLY A 217 -13.27 31.37 7.34
C GLY A 217 -14.08 32.54 7.91
N SER A 218 -14.45 32.55 9.19
CA SER A 218 -15.05 33.75 9.82
C SER A 218 -14.31 34.15 11.09
N ASP A 219 -13.95 35.43 11.18
CA ASP A 219 -13.25 36.10 12.28
C ASP A 219 -14.02 36.00 13.61
N GLY A 220 -13.88 34.85 14.29
CA GLY A 220 -14.19 34.66 15.71
C GLY A 220 -15.65 34.75 16.16
N ASN A 221 -16.61 35.10 15.30
CA ASN A 221 -17.96 35.50 15.76
C ASN A 221 -19.16 34.86 15.04
N ALA A 222 -18.98 33.78 14.26
CA ALA A 222 -20.10 33.10 13.64
C ALA A 222 -20.64 31.95 14.50
N GLN A 223 -21.98 31.89 14.63
CA GLN A 223 -22.72 30.83 15.32
C GLN A 223 -22.29 29.44 14.84
N THR A 224 -21.92 28.61 15.79
CA THR A 224 -21.40 27.26 15.61
C THR A 224 -22.54 26.25 15.68
N PHE A 225 -22.47 25.21 14.84
CA PHE A 225 -23.37 24.07 14.95
C PHE A 225 -22.77 23.05 15.93
N PRO A 226 -23.52 22.60 16.96
CA PRO A 226 -23.10 21.42 17.71
C PRO A 226 -23.08 20.22 16.75
N PRO A 227 -22.03 19.39 16.75
CA PRO A 227 -22.06 18.14 15.97
C PRO A 227 -23.27 17.32 16.43
N PRO A 228 -24.00 16.67 15.50
CA PRO A 228 -25.13 15.84 15.88
C PRO A 228 -24.66 14.74 16.85
N PRO A 229 -25.46 14.41 17.87
CA PRO A 229 -25.13 13.35 18.80
C PRO A 229 -25.08 12.03 18.01
N ARG A 230 -23.88 11.41 18.00
CA ARG A 230 -23.63 10.03 17.57
C ARG A 230 -24.08 9.70 16.15
N ALA A 231 -23.16 9.81 15.20
CA ALA A 231 -23.26 9.01 13.97
C ALA A 231 -23.33 7.54 14.38
N TYR A 232 -24.45 6.89 14.04
CA TYR A 232 -24.73 5.50 14.33
C TYR A 232 -23.63 4.58 13.79
N THR A 233 -22.91 3.91 14.68
CA THR A 233 -22.52 2.52 14.47
C THR A 233 -23.42 1.67 15.36
N SER A 234 -23.86 0.52 14.84
CA SER A 234 -24.83 -0.40 15.45
C SER A 234 -24.59 -0.62 16.95
N ASP A 235 -25.43 0.01 17.77
CA ASP A 235 -25.43 -0.09 19.22
C ASP A 235 -26.09 -1.41 19.70
N THR A 236 -25.73 -2.54 19.09
CA THR A 236 -26.22 -3.89 19.46
C THR A 236 -25.19 -4.77 20.15
N LEU A 237 -23.95 -4.32 20.40
CA LEU A 237 -22.94 -5.16 21.08
C LEU A 237 -22.16 -4.47 22.20
N LYS A 238 -22.73 -3.46 22.86
CA LYS A 238 -22.33 -3.10 24.24
C LYS A 238 -23.04 -4.00 25.25
N ARG A 239 -22.73 -5.29 25.23
CA ARG A 239 -22.94 -6.18 26.39
C ARG A 239 -21.62 -6.81 26.80
N LYS A 240 -21.17 -6.34 27.97
CA LYS A 240 -20.27 -7.01 28.91
C LYS A 240 -18.84 -7.26 28.45
N TRP A 241 -17.94 -6.33 28.76
CA TRP A 241 -16.64 -6.64 29.37
C TRP A 241 -16.22 -5.47 30.26
N VAL A 242 -16.86 -5.37 31.42
CA VAL A 242 -16.28 -4.76 32.63
C VAL A 242 -16.44 -5.80 33.72
N LYS A 243 -15.34 -6.50 34.00
CA LYS A 243 -14.87 -6.88 35.32
C LYS A 243 -13.43 -7.34 35.19
#